data_AF-A0A3D4FFP9-F1
#
_entry.id   AF-A0A3D4FFP9-F1
#
_cell.length_a   1.000
_cell.length_b   1.000
_cell.length_c   1.000
_cell.angle_alpha   90.00
_cell.angle_beta   90.00
_cell.angle_gamma   90.00
#
_symmetry.space_group_name_H-M   'P 1'
#
loop_
_entity.id
_entity.type
_entity.pdbx_description
1 polymer ?
#
loop_
_entity_poly.entity_id
_entity_poly.type
_entity_poly.pdbx_seq_one_letter_code
_entity_poly.pdbx_strand_id
1 'polypeptide(L)' 'LSRPVMNCCAADAEIYGILCEYDKADKLQKDSWVRVEATIHNVISKYDREVFNSPLLKVILIEQVKKPIVEYVYPK' A
#
# COMPACT_ATOMS: atom_id res chain seq x y z
N LEU A 1 -0.12 -3.91 0.26
CA LEU A 1 -1.20 -3.04 -0.29
C LEU A 1 -0.59 -1.74 -0.82
N SER A 2 0.45 -1.85 -1.64
CA SER A 2 1.10 -0.71 -2.29
C SER A 2 1.37 -1.11 -3.74
N ARG A 3 1.45 -0.13 -4.65
CA ARG A 3 1.60 -0.38 -6.08
C ARG A 3 2.94 0.19 -6.55
N PRO A 4 3.82 -0.59 -7.19
CA PRO A 4 4.95 -0.02 -7.90
C PRO A 4 4.43 0.77 -9.11
N VAL A 5 4.86 2.00 -9.24
CA VAL A 5 4.53 2.89 -10.35
C VAL A 5 5.82 3.28 -11.03
N MET A 6 5.81 3.22 -12.35
CA MET A 6 6.92 3.62 -13.21
C MET A 6 6.49 4.80 -14.07
N ASN A 7 7.34 5.80 -14.21
CA ASN A 7 7.07 6.91 -15.12
C ASN A 7 7.69 6.65 -16.51
N CYS A 8 8.91 6.11 -16.58
CA CYS A 8 9.61 5.89 -17.85
C CYS A 8 10.31 4.53 -17.99
N CYS A 9 10.84 3.94 -16.92
CA CYS A 9 11.57 2.68 -16.96
C CYS A 9 11.50 1.92 -15.61
N ALA A 10 12.20 0.79 -15.50
CA ALA A 10 12.23 0.04 -14.24
C ALA A 10 13.10 0.74 -13.17
N ALA A 11 14.01 1.64 -13.59
CA ALA A 11 14.92 2.31 -12.68
C ALA A 11 14.25 3.42 -11.84
N ASP A 12 13.13 3.96 -12.31
CA ASP A 12 12.28 4.93 -11.60
C ASP A 12 11.00 4.29 -11.05
N ALA A 13 11.00 2.96 -10.88
CA ALA A 13 9.89 2.29 -10.23
C ALA A 13 9.85 2.65 -8.73
N GLU A 14 8.85 3.43 -8.34
CA GLU A 14 8.62 3.84 -6.95
C GLU A 14 7.35 3.22 -6.38
N ILE A 15 7.28 3.09 -5.06
CA ILE A 15 6.09 2.60 -4.38
C ILE A 15 5.10 3.76 -4.21
N TYR A 16 3.93 3.62 -4.82
CA TYR A 16 2.81 4.54 -4.63
C TYR A 16 1.82 3.97 -3.60
N GLY A 17 1.34 4.84 -2.72
CA GLY A 17 0.50 4.49 -1.57
C GLY A 17 1.30 4.24 -0.29
N ILE A 18 0.61 3.75 0.75
CA ILE A 18 1.23 3.47 2.06
C ILE A 18 1.62 2.00 2.11
N LEU A 19 2.80 1.69 2.63
CA LEU A 19 3.23 0.32 2.84
C LEU A 19 2.36 -0.33 3.94
N CYS A 20 1.88 -1.55 3.70
CA CYS A 20 1.14 -2.33 4.70
C CYS A 20 1.81 -3.68 4.92
N GLU A 21 2.01 -4.03 6.19
CA GLU A 21 2.48 -5.33 6.64
C GLU A 21 1.26 -6.18 7.04
N TYR A 22 1.11 -7.33 6.36
CA TYR A 22 0.03 -8.27 6.62
C TYR A 22 0.44 -9.69 6.25
N ASP A 23 0.40 -10.60 7.22
CA ASP A 23 0.95 -11.95 7.09
C ASP A 23 0.15 -12.87 6.16
N LYS A 24 -1.10 -12.50 5.81
CA LYS A 24 -1.99 -13.30 4.95
C LYS A 24 -2.25 -12.61 3.61
N ALA A 25 -1.29 -11.81 3.14
CA ALA A 25 -1.41 -11.08 1.88
C ALA A 25 -1.59 -12.02 0.67
N ASP A 26 -1.05 -13.23 0.73
CA ASP A 26 -1.20 -14.32 -0.24
C ASP A 26 -2.66 -14.77 -0.42
N LYS A 27 -3.51 -14.57 0.60
CA LYS A 27 -4.93 -14.95 0.58
C LYS A 27 -5.83 -13.88 -0.05
N LEU A 28 -5.28 -12.71 -0.39
CA LEU A 28 -6.05 -11.63 -0.98
C LEU A 28 -6.33 -11.93 -2.44
N GLN A 29 -7.60 -11.86 -2.83
CA GLN A 29 -7.98 -12.02 -4.22
C GLN A 29 -7.54 -10.81 -5.03
N LYS A 30 -6.94 -11.08 -6.19
CA LYS A 30 -6.61 -10.04 -7.16
C LYS A 30 -7.89 -9.29 -7.56
N ASP A 31 -7.77 -7.98 -7.77
CA ASP A 31 -8.84 -7.09 -8.22
C ASP A 31 -10.09 -7.10 -7.31
N SER A 32 -9.89 -7.34 -6.01
CA SER A 32 -10.96 -7.32 -5.00
C SER A 32 -10.89 -6.10 -4.08
N TRP A 33 -12.04 -5.69 -3.55
CA TRP A 33 -12.15 -4.61 -2.58
C TRP A 33 -12.06 -5.16 -1.17
N VAL A 34 -11.27 -4.48 -0.33
CA VAL A 34 -11.12 -4.82 1.07
C VAL A 34 -11.21 -3.57 1.95
N ARG A 35 -11.78 -3.73 3.14
CA ARG A 35 -11.65 -2.78 4.25
C ARG A 35 -10.49 -3.22 5.12
N VAL A 36 -9.62 -2.29 5.48
CA VAL A 36 -8.41 -2.55 6.29
C VAL A 36 -8.49 -1.72 7.56
N GLU A 37 -8.28 -2.38 8.69
CA GLU A 37 -8.04 -1.74 9.98
C GLU A 37 -6.59 -2.00 10.39
N ALA A 38 -5.86 -0.95 10.76
CA ALA A 38 -4.43 -1.03 11.01
C ALA A 38 -3.97 0.07 11.99
N THR A 39 -2.83 -0.16 12.65
CA THR A 39 -2.10 0.90 13.36
C THR A 39 -1.03 1.51 12.44
N ILE A 40 -0.81 2.82 12.57
CA ILE A 40 0.28 3.51 11.88
C ILE A 40 1.55 3.39 12.72
N HIS A 41 2.62 2.91 12.10
CA HIS A 41 3.95 2.83 12.66
C HIS A 41 4.92 3.63 11.80
N ASN A 42 5.99 4.13 12.40
CA ASN A 42 7.11 4.72 11.67
C ASN A 42 8.18 3.64 11.45
N VAL A 43 8.64 3.51 10.22
CA VAL A 43 9.74 2.61 9.86
C VAL A 43 10.88 3.44 9.30
N ILE A 44 12.07 3.17 9.82
CA ILE A 44 13.31 3.74 9.31
C ILE A 44 13.88 2.77 8.30
N SER A 45 13.93 3.17 7.03
CA SER A 45 14.62 2.42 5.98
C SER A 45 15.88 3.16 5.55
N LYS A 46 16.89 2.39 5.14
CA LYS A 46 18.11 2.91 4.52
C LYS A 46 18.15 2.49 3.08
N TYR A 47 18.30 3.46 2.19
CA TYR A 47 18.54 3.22 0.77
C TYR A 47 19.73 4.08 0.34
N ASP A 48 20.77 3.41 -0.15
CA ASP A 48 22.10 4.00 -0.36
C ASP A 48 22.62 4.73 0.91
N ARG A 49 22.85 6.05 0.84
CA ARG A 49 23.33 6.89 1.94
C ARG A 49 22.22 7.66 2.65
N GLU A 50 20.97 7.46 2.24
CA GLU A 50 19.82 8.19 2.76
C GLU A 50 19.01 7.36 3.76
N VAL A 51 18.48 8.05 4.77
CA VAL A 51 17.62 7.48 5.81
C VAL A 51 16.21 8.02 5.60
N PHE A 52 15.26 7.14 5.36
CA PHE A 52 13.86 7.49 5.16
C PHE A 52 13.07 7.13 6.40
N ASN A 53 12.23 8.05 6.85
CA ASN A 53 11.21 7.77 7.86
C ASN A 53 9.86 7.68 7.14
N SER A 54 9.34 6.47 7.01
CA SER A 54 8.13 6.20 6.23
C SER A 54 7.04 5.60 7.11
N PRO A 55 5.77 5.96 6.90
CA PRO A 55 4.66 5.32 7.58
C PRO A 55 4.48 3.88 7.06
N LEU A 56 4.28 2.96 8.00
CA LEU A 56 3.92 1.56 7.77
C LEU A 56 2.60 1.27 8.48
N LEU A 57 1.64 0.70 7.78
CA LEU A 57 0.42 0.18 8.38
C LEU A 57 0.66 -1.27 8.84
N LYS A 58 0.53 -1.51 10.15
CA LYS A 58 0.46 -2.88 10.69
C LYS A 58 -0.99 -3.30 10.78
N VAL A 59 -1.36 -4.29 9.97
CA VAL A 59 -2.76 -4.67 9.79
C VAL A 59 -3.28 -5.45 10.99
N ILE A 60 -4.42 -5.01 11.53
CA ILE A 60 -5.18 -5.68 12.59
C ILE A 60 -6.25 -6.58 11.96
N LEU A 61 -6.96 -6.07 10.96
CA LEU A 61 -8.08 -6.75 10.33
C LEU A 61 -8.18 -6.39 8.84
N ILE A 62 -8.48 -7.38 8.01
CA ILE A 62 -8.91 -7.18 6.62
C ILE A 62 -10.25 -7.89 6.40
N GLU A 63 -11.22 -7.17 5.87
CA GLU A 63 -12.54 -7.67 5.51
C GLU A 63 -12.78 -7.48 4.01
N GLN A 64 -13.34 -8.50 3.34
CA GLN A 64 -13.72 -8.38 1.95
C GLN A 64 -15.01 -7.54 1.85
N VAL A 65 -15.02 -6.54 0.98
CA VAL A 65 -16.17 -5.65 0.79
C VAL A 65 -16.57 -5.61 -0.67
N LYS A 66 -17.81 -5.18 -0.93
CA LYS A 66 -18.25 -4.93 -2.31
C LYS A 66 -17.60 -3.67 -2.85
N LYS A 67 -17.46 -3.59 -4.17
CA LYS A 67 -17.04 -2.37 -4.86
C LYS A 67 -17.86 -1.17 -4.37
N PRO A 68 -17.23 -0.05 -3.99
CA PRO A 68 -17.94 1.16 -3.59
C PRO A 68 -18.86 1.68 -4.71
N ILE A 69 -20.02 2.22 -4.33
CA ILE A 69 -20.97 2.82 -5.28
C ILE A 69 -20.39 4.10 -5.90
N VAL A 70 -19.57 4.83 -5.12
CA VAL A 70 -18.84 6.01 -5.58
C VAL A 70 -17.36 5.64 -5.62
N GLU A 71 -16.81 5.48 -6.81
CA GLU A 71 -15.36 5.41 -6.99
C GLU A 71 -14.77 6.81 -6.83
N TYR A 72 -13.81 6.95 -5.93
CA TYR A 72 -12.99 8.15 -5.87
C TYR A 72 -12.10 8.18 -7.12
N VAL A 73 -12.48 9.00 -8.10
CA VAL A 73 -11.66 9.29 -9.27
C VAL A 73 -10.81 10.51 -8.93
N TYR A 74 -9.49 10.36 -8.97
CA TYR A 74 -8.58 11.49 -8.77
C TYR A 74 -8.88 12.53 -9.87
N PRO A 75 -9.26 13.78 -9.51
CA PRO A 75 -9.52 14.81 -10.52
C PRO A 75 -8.25 15.08 -11.33
N LYS A 76 -8.44 15.28 -12.64
CA LYS A 76 -7.34 15.56 -13.59
C LYS A 76 -6.62 16.86 -13.26
#